data_AF-A0A349VZI2-F1
#
_entry.id   AF-A0A349VZI2-F1
#
_cell.length_a   1.000
_cell.length_b   1.000
_cell.length_c   1.000
_cell.angle_alpha   90.00
_cell.angle_beta   90.00
_cell.angle_gamma   90.00
#
_symmetry.space_group_name_H-M   'P 1'
#
loop_
_entity.id
_entity.type
_entity.pdbx_description
1 polymer ?
#
loop_
_entity_poly.entity_id
_entity_poly.type
_entity_poly.pdbx_seq_one_letter_code
_entity_poly.pdbx_strand_id
1 'polypeptide(L)'
;MSNQANNYQLFSKEILSLWKSQDVSYVKVEELSIVEGITFFELIPDSELLDEGGVETLYAIDSEDVADMLVFSKSIRFVVHDIYLDED
;
A
#
# COMPACT_ATOMS: atom_id res chain seq x y z
N MET A 1 7.51 23.35 -16.01
CA MET A 1 7.62 21.89 -16.19
C MET A 1 7.33 21.27 -14.85
N SER A 2 6.06 20.91 -14.61
CA SER A 2 5.65 20.37 -13.32
C SER A 2 6.18 18.94 -13.23
N ASN A 3 7.37 18.77 -12.66
CA ASN A 3 7.78 17.49 -12.07
C ASN A 3 6.88 17.27 -10.85
N GLN A 4 5.63 16.92 -11.09
CA GLN A 4 4.80 16.27 -10.09
C GLN A 4 5.42 14.87 -9.98
N ALA A 5 6.46 14.77 -9.14
CA ALA A 5 7.09 13.51 -8.83
C ALA A 5 5.96 12.56 -8.44
N ASN A 6 5.80 11.46 -9.17
CA ASN A 6 4.90 10.41 -8.75
C ASN A 6 5.53 9.82 -7.49
N ASN A 7 5.19 10.36 -6.32
CA ASN A 7 5.69 9.90 -5.03
C ASN A 7 5.07 8.54 -4.64
N TYR A 8 4.53 7.81 -5.62
CA TYR A 8 3.83 6.56 -5.46
C TYR A 8 4.53 5.51 -6.31
N GLN A 9 4.88 4.40 -5.67
CA GLN A 9 5.47 3.22 -6.31
C GLN A 9 4.49 2.06 -6.29
N LEU A 10 4.59 1.16 -7.28
CA LEU A 10 3.77 -0.05 -7.30
C LEU A 10 4.20 -0.99 -6.17
N PHE A 11 3.22 -1.53 -5.45
CA PHE A 11 3.50 -2.52 -4.43
C PHE A 11 4.20 -3.73 -5.04
N SER A 12 5.32 -4.11 -4.43
CA SER A 12 6.20 -5.15 -4.94
C SER A 12 6.77 -5.98 -3.81
N LYS A 13 7.36 -7.13 -4.16
CA LYS A 13 8.02 -8.01 -3.19
C LYS A 13 9.17 -7.32 -2.46
N GLU A 14 9.80 -6.34 -3.10
CA GLU A 14 10.88 -5.55 -2.50
C GLU A 14 10.33 -4.67 -1.39
N ILE A 15 9.24 -3.93 -1.65
CA ILE A 15 8.56 -3.10 -0.65
C ILE A 15 8.04 -3.94 0.51
N LEU A 16 7.42 -5.10 0.23
CA LEU A 16 6.96 -5.99 1.29
C LEU A 16 8.13 -6.48 2.17
N SER A 17 9.27 -6.79 1.54
CA SER A 17 10.46 -7.22 2.29
C SER A 17 11.05 -6.08 3.12
N LEU A 18 11.07 -4.86 2.58
CA LEU A 18 11.49 -3.65 3.29
C LEU A 18 10.64 -3.43 4.55
N TRP A 19 9.31 -3.43 4.41
CA TRP A 19 8.39 -3.26 5.53
C TRP A 19 8.55 -4.33 6.61
N LYS A 20 8.74 -5.59 6.22
CA LYS A 20 9.07 -6.66 7.17
C LYS A 20 10.41 -6.43 7.89
N SER A 21 11.35 -5.76 7.23
CA SER A 21 12.65 -5.39 7.81
C SER A 21 12.53 -4.20 8.77
N GLN A 22 11.52 -3.37 8.59
CA GLN A 22 11.20 -2.19 9.40
C GLN A 22 10.23 -2.51 10.57
N ASP A 23 10.03 -3.79 10.89
CA ASP A 23 9.10 -4.27 11.92
C ASP A 23 7.62 -3.87 11.70
N VAL A 24 7.24 -3.57 10.45
CA VAL A 24 5.84 -3.30 10.10
C VAL A 24 4.98 -4.52 10.38
N SER A 25 3.91 -4.35 11.14
CA SER A 25 3.03 -5.45 11.56
C SER A 25 1.76 -5.52 10.72
N TYR A 26 1.23 -4.37 10.29
CA TYR A 26 -0.03 -4.30 9.56
C TYR A 26 0.08 -3.38 8.35
N VAL A 27 -0.73 -3.66 7.33
CA VAL A 27 -0.89 -2.85 6.13
C VAL A 27 -2.35 -2.49 6.00
N LYS A 28 -2.63 -1.18 5.99
CA LYS A 28 -3.97 -0.65 5.69
C LYS A 28 -4.09 -0.40 4.18
N VAL A 29 -5.23 -0.78 3.61
CA VAL A 29 -5.57 -0.53 2.21
C VAL A 29 -6.62 0.57 2.13
N GLU A 30 -6.34 1.65 1.41
CA GLU A 30 -7.30 2.74 1.17
C GLU A 30 -7.50 2.96 -0.32
N GLU A 31 -8.74 3.24 -0.75
CA GLU A 31 -9.00 3.60 -2.14
C GLU A 31 -8.45 5.01 -2.41
N LEU A 32 -7.48 5.10 -3.33
CA LEU A 32 -6.85 6.37 -3.69
C LEU A 32 -7.68 7.07 -4.77
N SER A 33 -7.91 6.41 -5.91
CA SER A 33 -8.54 6.98 -7.10
C SER A 33 -8.87 5.92 -8.15
N ILE A 34 -9.76 6.24 -9.09
CA ILE A 34 -10.07 5.39 -10.24
C ILE A 34 -9.69 6.13 -11.53
N VAL A 35 -8.81 5.53 -12.33
CA VAL A 35 -8.31 6.11 -13.59
C VAL A 35 -8.50 5.10 -14.72
N GLU A 36 -9.20 5.49 -15.78
CA GLU A 36 -9.45 4.64 -16.96
C GLU A 36 -10.04 3.25 -16.64
N GLY A 37 -10.84 3.15 -15.57
CA GLY A 37 -11.44 1.88 -15.13
C GLY A 37 -10.49 0.98 -14.31
N ILE A 38 -9.32 1.50 -13.92
CA ILE A 38 -8.38 0.87 -12.99
C ILE A 38 -8.53 1.57 -11.64
N THR A 39 -8.83 0.81 -10.59
CA THR A 39 -8.86 1.31 -9.21
C THR A 39 -7.46 1.23 -8.60
N PHE A 40 -7.00 2.36 -8.08
CA PHE A 40 -5.74 2.47 -7.35
C PHE A 40 -6.05 2.45 -5.85
N PHE A 41 -5.37 1.55 -5.14
CA PHE A 41 -5.40 1.47 -3.69
C PHE A 41 -4.04 1.84 -3.13
N GLU A 42 -4.02 2.71 -2.14
CA GLU A 42 -2.85 3.06 -1.35
C GLU A 42 -2.67 2.05 -0.23
N LEU A 43 -1.43 1.58 -0.06
CA LEU A 43 -1.02 0.76 1.08
C LEU A 43 -0.25 1.62 2.07
N ILE A 44 -0.70 1.60 3.32
CA ILE A 44 -0.13 2.39 4.42
C ILE A 44 0.36 1.42 5.50
N PRO A 45 1.67 1.36 5.79
CA PRO A 45 2.22 0.49 6.83
C PRO A 45 1.93 1.07 8.22
N ASP A 46 1.65 0.19 9.18
CA ASP A 46 1.40 0.51 10.60
C ASP A 46 0.50 1.74 10.80
N SER A 47 -0.50 1.90 9.94
CA SER A 47 -1.49 2.96 10.10
C SER A 47 -2.10 2.83 11.48
N GLU A 48 -1.93 3.87 12.31
CA GLU A 48 -2.64 3.95 13.58
C GLU A 48 -4.13 3.88 13.27
N LEU A 49 -4.83 3.01 14.02
CA LEU A 49 -6.28 2.88 14.00
C LEU A 49 -6.87 4.20 14.53
N LEU A 50 -6.85 5.24 13.71
CA LEU A 50 -7.57 6.48 13.98
C LEU A 50 -9.05 6.16 13.75
N ASP A 51 -9.67 5.79 14.86
CA ASP A 51 -11.08 5.85 15.20
C ASP A 51 -12.10 5.99 14.06
N GLU A 52 -13.06 5.04 14.08
CA GLU A 52 -14.43 5.12 13.51
C GLU A 52 -14.72 4.65 12.08
N GLY A 53 -13.80 4.05 11.32
CA GLY A 53 -14.21 3.41 10.05
C GLY A 53 -13.22 2.53 9.28
N GLY A 54 -11.98 2.36 9.74
CA GLY A 54 -10.88 1.85 8.91
C GLY A 54 -10.40 0.41 9.18
N VAL A 55 -11.10 -0.39 10.00
CA VAL A 55 -10.67 -1.77 10.32
C VAL A 55 -10.99 -2.78 9.20
N GLU A 56 -11.90 -2.45 8.28
CA GLU A 56 -12.36 -3.39 7.25
C GLU A 56 -11.29 -3.70 6.19
N THR A 57 -10.24 -2.90 6.11
CA THR A 57 -9.17 -3.01 5.11
C THR A 57 -7.78 -3.03 5.74
N LEU A 58 -7.68 -3.44 7.01
CA LEU A 58 -6.42 -3.64 7.71
C LEU A 58 -6.03 -5.12 7.67
N TYR A 59 -4.85 -5.41 7.11
CA TYR A 59 -4.35 -6.77 6.93
C TYR A 59 -3.02 -6.94 7.67
N ALA A 60 -2.79 -8.11 8.26
CA ALA A 60 -1.49 -8.43 8.82
C ALA A 60 -0.47 -8.56 7.69
N ILE A 61 0.76 -8.06 7.88
CA ILE A 61 1.81 -8.09 6.83
C ILE A 61 2.16 -9.52 6.35
N ASP A 62 1.90 -10.51 7.21
CA ASP A 62 2.11 -11.93 6.94
C ASP A 62 0.83 -12.66 6.49
N SER A 63 -0.28 -11.96 6.28
CA SER A 63 -1.52 -12.58 5.79
C SER A 63 -1.43 -12.96 4.32
N GLU A 64 -2.21 -13.97 3.93
CA GLU A 64 -2.34 -14.36 2.52
C GLU A 64 -2.91 -13.22 1.66
N ASP A 65 -3.74 -12.34 2.22
CA ASP A 65 -4.29 -11.18 1.50
C ASP A 65 -3.19 -10.23 1.02
N VAL A 66 -2.21 -9.91 1.86
CA VAL A 66 -1.06 -9.06 1.47
C VAL A 66 -0.22 -9.74 0.39
N ALA A 67 -0.08 -11.06 0.45
CA ALA A 67 0.59 -11.81 -0.61
C ALA A 67 -0.20 -11.78 -1.93
N ASP A 68 -1.53 -11.81 -1.88
CA ASP A 68 -2.41 -11.72 -3.06
C ASP A 68 -2.38 -10.31 -3.69
N MET A 69 -2.16 -9.25 -2.89
CA MET A 69 -1.98 -7.88 -3.41
C MET A 69 -0.75 -7.73 -4.33
N LEU A 70 0.24 -8.62 -4.20
CA LEU A 70 1.38 -8.69 -5.13
C LEU A 70 1.02 -9.32 -6.47
N VAL A 71 -0.12 -10.02 -6.55
CA VAL A 71 -0.58 -10.66 -7.77
C VAL A 71 -1.12 -9.59 -8.71
N PHE A 72 -0.59 -9.59 -9.93
CA PHE A 72 -0.98 -8.63 -10.95
C PHE A 72 -2.48 -8.73 -11.26
N SER A 73 -3.21 -7.64 -11.00
CA SER A 73 -4.61 -7.48 -11.38
C SER A 73 -4.74 -6.51 -12.54
N LYS A 74 -5.62 -6.77 -13.52
CA LYS A 74 -5.81 -5.85 -14.66
C LYS A 74 -6.62 -4.60 -14.32
N SER A 75 -7.53 -4.73 -13.35
CA SER A 75 -8.46 -3.66 -12.96
C SER A 75 -8.09 -2.98 -11.64
N ILE A 76 -7.08 -3.49 -10.94
CA ILE A 76 -6.69 -3.04 -9.60
C ILE A 76 -5.18 -2.86 -9.56
N ARG A 77 -4.73 -1.76 -8.93
CA ARG A 77 -3.33 -1.43 -8.70
C ARG A 77 -3.14 -1.07 -7.23
N PHE A 78 -2.21 -1.75 -6.58
CA PHE A 78 -1.76 -1.38 -5.24
C PHE A 78 -0.51 -0.51 -5.37
N VAL A 79 -0.53 0.65 -4.72
CA VAL A 79 0.55 1.63 -4.72
C VAL A 79 0.93 1.99 -3.30
N VAL A 80 2.18 2.41 -3.13
CA VAL A 80 2.77 2.78 -1.85
C VAL A 80 3.37 4.16 -2.00
N HIS A 81 3.10 5.06 -1.06
CA HIS A 81 3.74 6.37 -1.08
C HIS A 81 5.19 6.27 -0.59
N ASP A 82 6.11 6.98 -1.25
CA ASP A 82 7.55 7.01 -0.93
C ASP A 82 7.85 7.39 0.52
N ILE A 83 6.98 8.17 1.18
CA ILE A 83 7.13 8.56 2.59
C ILE A 83 7.15 7.34 3.54
N TYR A 84 6.63 6.21 3.09
CA TYR A 84 6.58 4.95 3.81
C TYR A 84 7.76 4.02 3.46
N LEU A 85 8.62 4.45 2.54
CA LEU A 85 9.81 3.71 2.09
C LEU A 85 11.10 4.38 2.56
N ASP A 86 11.04 5.62 3.03
CA ASP A 86 12.20 6.34 3.56
C ASP A 86 12.75 5.64 4.82
N GLU A 87 13.97 5.10 4.69
CA GLU A 87 14.80 4.63 5.78
C GLU A 87 15.61 5.83 6.30
N ASP A 88 15.19 6.47 7.40
CA ASP A 88 16.07 7.39 8.14
C ASP A 88 17.02 6.61 9.07
#